data_AF-A0A1T5C4P2-F1
#
_entry.id   AF-A0A1T5C4P2-F1
#
_cell.length_a   1.000
_cell.length_b   1.000
_cell.length_c   1.000
_cell.angle_alpha   90.00
_cell.angle_beta   90.00
_cell.angle_gamma   90.00
#
_symmetry.space_group_name_H-M   'P 1'
#
loop_
_entity.id
_entity.type
_entity.pdbx_description
1 polymer ?
#
loop_
_entity_poly.entity_id
_entity_poly.type
_entity_poly.pdbx_seq_one_letter_code
_entity_poly.pdbx_strand_id
1 'polypeptide(L)'
;MKKFILPVFTAALLIGTSSAVQAQSYRTSLGVGIDVGDGPTLGGPQIKHFFDSQNAGNAQVLFGDNVTLIGVDYSYNQAIRGARGLSWYVGIGPQIAFLDNDNIWFDDDHRDNHTHVAIRPAIGLEFKIPSAPLAFHFDWKPWWNLTHNSSFEPSRFTLGFKFTLK
;
A
#
# COMPACT_ATOMS: atom_id res chain seq x y z
N MET A 1 5.62 -47.64 -14.54
CA MET A 1 5.31 -46.29 -15.06
C MET A 1 4.48 -45.59 -13.98
N LYS A 2 5.05 -44.64 -13.20
CA LYS A 2 4.77 -43.17 -13.27
C LYS A 2 3.25 -42.90 -13.24
N LYS A 3 2.61 -42.26 -12.25
CA LYS A 3 2.98 -41.08 -11.42
C LYS A 3 2.15 -41.02 -10.12
N PHE A 4 2.76 -40.41 -9.10
CA PHE A 4 2.18 -39.96 -7.83
C PHE A 4 1.14 -38.84 -8.05
N ILE A 5 0.04 -38.86 -7.29
CA ILE A 5 -0.77 -37.66 -7.02
C ILE A 5 -0.83 -37.49 -5.51
N LEU A 6 -0.08 -36.51 -5.03
CA LEU A 6 0.08 -36.09 -3.65
C LEU A 6 -1.11 -35.18 -3.26
N PRO A 7 -1.74 -35.34 -2.08
CA PRO A 7 -2.68 -34.35 -1.57
C PRO A 7 -1.90 -33.12 -1.06
N VAL A 8 -1.85 -32.06 -1.86
CA VAL A 8 -1.28 -30.76 -1.47
C VAL A 8 -2.40 -29.90 -0.88
N PHE A 9 -2.82 -30.18 0.34
CA PHE A 9 -3.64 -29.24 1.14
C PHE A 9 -3.51 -29.51 2.64
N THR A 10 -2.30 -29.81 3.11
CA THR A 10 -2.04 -29.97 4.54
C THR A 10 -0.65 -29.44 4.86
N ALA A 11 -0.49 -28.13 4.88
CA ALA A 11 0.66 -27.49 5.50
C ALA A 11 0.31 -26.09 5.99
N ALA A 12 0.61 -25.88 7.28
CA ALA A 12 0.67 -24.60 7.99
C ALA A 12 -0.65 -24.01 8.53
N LEU A 13 -1.28 -24.74 9.47
CA LEU A 13 -1.98 -24.10 10.59
C LEU A 13 -1.23 -24.38 11.89
N LEU A 14 -0.09 -23.72 12.09
CA LEU A 14 0.57 -23.63 13.39
C LEU A 14 0.13 -22.33 14.05
N ILE A 15 -0.96 -22.40 14.83
CA ILE A 15 -1.41 -21.31 15.69
C ILE A 15 -0.42 -21.23 16.86
N GLY A 16 0.58 -20.37 16.72
CA GLY A 16 1.52 -20.04 17.77
C GLY A 16 0.88 -19.17 18.85
N THR A 17 1.05 -19.59 20.10
CA THR A 17 0.64 -18.95 21.37
C THR A 17 0.80 -17.42 21.38
N SER A 18 -0.29 -16.67 21.48
CA SER A 18 -0.35 -15.20 21.43
C SER A 18 0.43 -14.51 22.56
N SER A 19 1.71 -14.24 22.32
CA SER A 19 2.44 -13.17 23.00
C SER A 19 1.99 -11.86 22.35
N ALA A 20 1.59 -10.85 23.14
CA ALA A 20 1.23 -9.54 22.65
C ALA A 20 2.46 -8.84 22.05
N VAL A 21 2.76 -9.14 20.77
CA VAL A 21 3.76 -8.41 20.00
C VAL A 21 3.10 -7.09 19.61
N GLN A 22 3.53 -5.99 20.23
CA GLN A 22 3.16 -4.63 19.81
C GLN A 22 3.48 -4.49 18.31
N ALA A 23 2.46 -4.24 17.49
CA ALA A 23 2.61 -4.29 16.03
C ALA A 23 3.45 -3.13 15.46
N GLN A 24 3.66 -2.05 16.22
CA GLN A 24 4.59 -0.98 15.86
C GLN A 24 5.23 -0.30 17.08
N SER A 25 6.49 0.12 16.93
CA SER A 25 7.22 0.87 17.97
C SER A 25 7.16 2.40 17.79
N TYR A 26 6.26 2.90 16.94
CA TYR A 26 6.09 4.32 16.64
C TYR A 26 4.61 4.64 16.44
N ARG A 27 4.23 5.89 16.65
CA ARG A 27 2.84 6.34 16.48
C ARG A 27 2.60 7.08 15.17
N THR A 28 3.53 7.92 14.76
CA THR A 28 3.43 8.69 13.51
C THR A 28 4.69 8.50 12.69
N SER A 29 4.58 8.51 11.37
CA SER A 29 5.73 8.57 10.47
C SER A 29 5.46 9.50 9.30
N LEU A 30 6.50 10.22 8.90
CA LEU A 30 6.52 11.08 7.71
C LEU A 30 7.46 10.45 6.69
N GLY A 31 7.13 10.50 5.41
CA GLY A 31 7.98 9.85 4.43
C GLY A 31 7.64 10.22 3.00
N VAL A 32 8.28 9.49 2.09
CA VAL A 32 8.01 9.55 0.65
C VAL A 32 7.43 8.20 0.23
N GLY A 33 6.34 8.23 -0.53
CA GLY A 33 5.77 7.08 -1.23
C GLY A 33 6.08 7.17 -2.72
N ILE A 34 6.27 6.02 -3.35
CA ILE A 34 6.51 5.86 -4.78
C ILE A 34 5.55 4.79 -5.27
N ASP A 35 4.63 5.15 -6.15
CA ASP A 35 3.65 4.25 -6.75
C ASP A 35 4.10 3.90 -8.17
N VAL A 36 4.27 2.61 -8.45
CA VAL A 36 4.86 2.07 -9.68
C VAL A 36 4.00 0.95 -10.24
N GLY A 37 4.23 0.61 -11.51
CA GLY A 37 3.50 -0.45 -12.21
C GLY A 37 2.97 0.04 -13.55
N ASP A 38 1.85 -0.52 -14.00
CA ASP A 38 1.20 -0.10 -15.25
C ASP A 38 0.58 1.31 -15.08
N GLY A 39 0.69 2.15 -16.11
CA GLY A 39 0.51 3.60 -15.98
C GLY A 39 1.79 4.30 -15.52
N PRO A 40 1.77 5.58 -15.11
CA PRO A 40 3.01 6.26 -14.76
C PRO A 40 3.44 5.99 -13.33
N THR A 41 4.71 6.29 -13.11
CA THR A 41 5.29 6.32 -11.78
C THR A 41 4.93 7.63 -11.09
N LEU A 42 4.41 7.53 -9.87
CA LEU A 42 4.12 8.68 -9.03
C LEU A 42 5.04 8.67 -7.80
N GLY A 43 5.44 9.84 -7.32
CA GLY A 43 6.22 9.98 -6.10
C GLY A 43 5.81 11.21 -5.31
N GLY A 44 5.84 11.13 -3.98
CA GLY A 44 5.51 12.30 -3.16
C GLY A 44 5.40 12.01 -1.67
N PRO A 45 5.11 13.05 -0.87
CA PRO A 45 5.01 12.93 0.57
C PRO A 45 3.85 12.03 1.02
N GLN A 46 4.08 11.33 2.13
CA GLN A 46 3.07 10.56 2.85
C GLN A 46 3.23 10.74 4.36
N ILE A 47 2.13 10.57 5.09
CA ILE A 47 2.07 10.51 6.53
C ILE A 47 1.24 9.31 6.96
N LYS A 48 1.78 8.49 7.87
CA LYS A 48 1.06 7.38 8.50
C LYS A 48 0.92 7.66 9.99
N HIS A 49 -0.27 7.44 10.54
CA HIS A 49 -0.56 7.61 11.95
C HIS A 49 -1.33 6.40 12.50
N PHE A 50 -0.83 5.81 13.57
CA PHE A 50 -1.45 4.72 14.30
C PHE A 50 -2.43 5.28 15.35
N PHE A 51 -3.71 4.92 15.18
CA PHE A 51 -4.78 5.25 16.13
C PHE A 51 -4.70 4.39 17.38
N ASP A 52 -4.28 3.13 17.20
CA ASP A 52 -3.99 2.16 18.24
C ASP A 52 -2.85 1.23 17.79
N SER A 53 -2.64 0.11 18.49
CA SER A 53 -1.54 -0.81 18.18
C SER A 53 -1.62 -1.43 16.78
N GLN A 54 -2.81 -1.61 16.20
CA GLN A 54 -3.03 -2.34 14.94
C GLN A 54 -3.59 -1.46 13.82
N ASN A 55 -4.31 -0.40 14.17
CA ASN A 55 -5.07 0.40 13.21
C ASN A 55 -4.33 1.71 12.88
N ALA A 56 -4.14 1.97 11.59
CA ALA A 56 -3.47 3.18 11.12
C ALA A 56 -4.15 3.80 9.90
N GLY A 57 -4.12 5.13 9.85
CA GLY A 57 -4.40 5.92 8.65
C GLY A 57 -3.11 6.28 7.93
N ASN A 58 -3.12 6.27 6.60
CA ASN A 58 -2.05 6.78 5.74
C ASN A 58 -2.63 7.82 4.78
N ALA A 59 -2.07 9.01 4.73
CA ALA A 59 -2.43 10.03 3.75
C ALA A 59 -1.22 10.35 2.87
N GLN A 60 -1.46 10.57 1.58
CA GLN A 60 -0.41 10.82 0.60
C GLN A 60 -0.84 11.82 -0.46
N VAL A 61 0.13 12.59 -0.94
CA VAL A 61 0.01 13.38 -2.17
C VAL A 61 1.16 12.95 -3.06
N LEU A 62 0.86 12.37 -4.22
CA LEU A 62 1.86 11.88 -5.16
C LEU A 62 1.79 12.66 -6.47
N PHE A 63 2.95 12.84 -7.09
CA PHE A 63 3.11 13.60 -8.31
C PHE A 63 3.82 12.74 -9.36
N GLY A 64 3.42 12.90 -10.61
CA GLY A 64 4.12 12.36 -11.77
C GLY A 64 3.90 13.29 -12.95
N ASP A 65 4.38 12.89 -14.12
CA ASP A 65 4.18 13.65 -15.34
C ASP A 65 2.68 13.89 -15.55
N ASN A 66 2.27 15.17 -15.54
CA ASN A 66 0.90 15.66 -15.69
C ASN A 66 -0.17 14.97 -14.82
N VAL A 67 0.21 14.38 -13.67
CA VAL A 67 -0.73 13.80 -12.70
C VAL A 67 -0.40 14.22 -11.28
N THR A 68 -1.46 14.61 -10.55
CA THR A 68 -1.44 14.71 -9.09
C THR A 68 -2.44 13.74 -8.49
N LEU A 69 -2.00 12.90 -7.56
CA LEU A 69 -2.84 11.97 -6.83
C LEU A 69 -2.91 12.37 -5.37
N ILE A 70 -4.10 12.37 -4.79
CA ILE A 70 -4.35 12.54 -3.36
C ILE A 70 -5.06 11.29 -2.86
N GLY A 71 -4.57 10.69 -1.78
CA GLY A 71 -5.13 9.46 -1.25
C GLY A 71 -5.11 9.39 0.27
N VAL A 72 -6.10 8.70 0.83
CA VAL A 72 -6.13 8.34 2.24
C VAL A 72 -6.52 6.88 2.37
N ASP A 73 -5.77 6.11 3.14
CA ASP A 73 -5.98 4.70 3.38
C ASP A 73 -6.14 4.41 4.87
N TYR A 74 -7.03 3.49 5.19
CA TYR A 74 -7.04 2.82 6.49
C TYR A 74 -6.33 1.47 6.35
N SER A 75 -5.62 1.04 7.40
CA SER A 75 -4.92 -0.24 7.44
C SER A 75 -5.01 -0.91 8.80
N TYR A 76 -5.19 -2.23 8.77
CA TYR A 76 -4.93 -3.13 9.88
C TYR A 76 -3.53 -3.70 9.74
N ASN A 77 -2.73 -3.63 10.80
CA ASN A 77 -1.30 -3.92 10.79
C ASN A 77 -0.99 -4.91 11.92
N GLN A 78 -0.13 -5.89 11.65
CA GLN A 78 0.27 -6.88 12.64
C GLN A 78 1.74 -7.27 12.46
N ALA A 79 2.46 -7.35 13.57
CA ALA A 79 3.84 -7.84 13.57
C ALA A 79 3.92 -9.31 13.14
N ILE A 80 4.97 -9.63 12.38
CA ILE A 80 5.32 -11.00 12.04
C ILE A 80 6.13 -11.60 13.20
N ARG A 81 5.59 -12.68 13.78
CA ARG A 81 6.24 -13.39 14.88
C ARG A 81 7.62 -13.89 14.47
N GLY A 82 8.63 -13.63 15.29
CA GLY A 82 10.01 -14.03 15.01
C GLY A 82 10.77 -13.07 14.09
N ALA A 83 10.11 -12.08 13.47
CA ALA A 83 10.75 -11.08 12.61
C ALA A 83 10.62 -9.68 13.23
N ARG A 84 11.59 -9.32 14.09
CA ARG A 84 11.56 -8.05 14.83
C ARG A 84 11.54 -6.85 13.88
N GLY A 85 10.55 -5.99 14.03
CA GLY A 85 10.39 -4.78 13.21
C GLY A 85 9.66 -5.01 11.89
N LEU A 86 9.37 -6.26 11.52
CA LEU A 86 8.61 -6.59 10.32
C LEU A 86 7.13 -6.82 10.66
N SER A 87 6.26 -6.14 9.94
CA SER A 87 4.81 -6.24 10.06
C SER A 87 4.18 -6.45 8.69
N TRP A 88 3.03 -7.10 8.65
CA TRP A 88 2.16 -7.10 7.48
C TRP A 88 0.98 -6.15 7.72
N TYR A 89 0.36 -5.70 6.64
CA TYR A 89 -0.88 -4.96 6.71
C TYR A 89 -1.82 -5.28 5.56
N VAL A 90 -3.11 -5.11 5.84
CA VAL A 90 -4.17 -5.04 4.83
C VAL A 90 -4.89 -3.72 5.02
N GLY A 91 -5.21 -3.05 3.92
CA GLY A 91 -5.82 -1.73 3.96
C GLY A 91 -6.71 -1.46 2.77
N ILE A 92 -7.42 -0.35 2.85
CA ILE A 92 -8.29 0.15 1.78
C ILE A 92 -8.48 1.66 1.95
N GLY A 93 -8.58 2.38 0.84
CA GLY A 93 -8.70 3.82 0.87
C GLY A 93 -9.21 4.46 -0.42
N PRO A 94 -9.99 5.56 -0.33
CA PRO A 94 -10.30 6.37 -1.50
C PRO A 94 -9.06 7.15 -1.97
N GLN A 95 -8.93 7.27 -3.29
CA GLN A 95 -7.92 8.10 -3.94
C GLN A 95 -8.52 8.87 -5.10
N ILE A 96 -8.00 10.08 -5.33
CA ILE A 96 -8.42 10.96 -6.42
C ILE A 96 -7.17 11.34 -7.21
N ALA A 97 -7.20 11.17 -8.52
CA ALA A 97 -6.15 11.59 -9.43
C ALA A 97 -6.65 12.69 -10.35
N PHE A 98 -5.88 13.77 -10.45
CA PHE A 98 -6.10 14.90 -11.35
C PHE A 98 -5.10 14.80 -12.49
N LEU A 99 -5.61 14.72 -13.72
CA LEU A 99 -4.82 14.58 -14.94
C LEU A 99 -4.95 15.87 -15.76
N ASP A 100 -3.82 16.37 -16.25
CA ASP A 100 -3.80 17.50 -17.19
C ASP A 100 -3.72 16.99 -18.64
N ASN A 101 -4.27 17.77 -19.58
CA ASN A 101 -4.37 17.45 -21.00
C ASN A 101 -3.07 16.83 -21.56
N ASP A 102 -3.24 15.73 -22.31
CA ASP A 102 -2.22 14.87 -22.97
C ASP A 102 -1.80 13.60 -22.21
N ASN A 103 -2.32 13.36 -21.00
CA ASN A 103 -1.98 12.16 -20.25
C ASN A 103 -2.93 10.99 -20.50
N ILE A 104 -2.42 9.92 -21.12
CA ILE A 104 -3.12 8.64 -21.24
C ILE A 104 -2.84 7.85 -19.96
N TRP A 105 -3.80 7.81 -19.04
CA TRP A 105 -3.83 6.82 -17.96
C TRP A 105 -4.90 5.78 -18.26
N PHE A 106 -4.52 4.51 -18.24
CA PHE A 106 -5.45 3.38 -18.36
C PHE A 106 -6.40 3.48 -19.56
N ASP A 107 -5.85 3.46 -20.78
CA ASP A 107 -6.59 3.39 -22.05
C ASP A 107 -7.76 4.40 -22.16
N ASP A 108 -7.64 5.57 -21.54
CA ASP A 108 -8.65 6.63 -21.67
C ASP A 108 -8.37 7.45 -22.93
N ASP A 109 -9.23 7.30 -23.95
CA ASP A 109 -9.09 7.93 -25.28
C ASP A 109 -9.56 9.41 -25.30
N HIS A 110 -9.68 10.02 -24.11
CA HIS A 110 -10.26 11.36 -23.93
C HIS A 110 -9.17 12.40 -23.61
N ARG A 111 -9.11 13.47 -24.42
CA ARG A 111 -8.07 14.53 -24.38
C ARG A 111 -8.46 15.78 -23.57
N ASP A 112 -9.22 15.60 -22.49
CA ASP A 112 -9.64 16.68 -21.58
C ASP A 112 -9.02 16.52 -20.17
N ASN A 113 -9.16 17.53 -19.30
CA ASN A 113 -8.73 17.41 -17.91
C ASN A 113 -9.68 16.47 -17.16
N HIS A 114 -9.17 15.31 -16.74
CA HIS A 114 -9.97 14.28 -16.09
C HIS A 114 -9.63 14.15 -14.61
N THR A 115 -10.67 13.94 -13.81
CA THR A 115 -10.55 13.56 -12.39
C THR A 115 -10.98 12.10 -12.24
N HIS A 116 -10.06 11.23 -11.86
CA HIS A 116 -10.37 9.83 -11.57
C HIS A 116 -10.54 9.62 -10.09
N VAL A 117 -11.59 8.88 -9.71
CA VAL A 117 -11.82 8.48 -8.33
C VAL A 117 -11.70 6.97 -8.24
N ALA A 118 -10.89 6.49 -7.31
CA ALA A 118 -10.64 5.08 -7.09
C ALA A 118 -10.82 4.70 -5.62
N ILE A 119 -11.12 3.42 -5.39
CA ILE A 119 -11.00 2.78 -4.07
C ILE A 119 -9.91 1.73 -4.18
N ARG A 120 -8.82 1.88 -3.43
CA ARG A 120 -7.66 1.00 -3.57
C ARG A 120 -7.49 0.12 -2.35
N PRO A 121 -7.67 -1.21 -2.47
CA PRO A 121 -7.18 -2.11 -1.45
C PRO A 121 -5.65 -2.13 -1.46
N ALA A 122 -5.04 -2.51 -0.34
CA ALA A 122 -3.61 -2.65 -0.21
C ALA A 122 -3.28 -3.88 0.63
N ILE A 123 -2.26 -4.64 0.22
CA ILE A 123 -1.68 -5.71 1.04
C ILE A 123 -0.17 -5.53 0.98
N GLY A 124 0.47 -5.40 2.14
CA GLY A 124 1.87 -5.03 2.20
C GLY A 124 2.63 -5.53 3.40
N LEU A 125 3.94 -5.30 3.31
CA LEU A 125 4.90 -5.49 4.39
C LEU A 125 5.52 -4.15 4.74
N GLU A 126 5.70 -3.91 6.04
CA GLU A 126 6.40 -2.75 6.57
C GLU A 126 7.51 -3.21 7.50
N PHE A 127 8.73 -2.71 7.27
CA PHE A 127 9.89 -2.98 8.10
C PHE A 127 10.38 -1.71 8.78
N LYS A 128 10.23 -1.63 10.09
CA LYS A 128 10.81 -0.59 10.94
C LYS A 128 12.16 -1.06 11.49
N ILE A 129 13.22 -0.29 11.23
CA ILE A 129 14.56 -0.61 11.74
C ILE A 129 14.54 -0.50 13.28
N PRO A 130 14.84 -1.57 14.05
CA PRO A 130 14.74 -1.51 15.51
C PRO A 130 15.60 -0.41 16.14
N SER A 131 16.81 -0.21 15.63
CA SER A 131 17.82 0.73 16.15
C SER A 131 17.78 2.14 15.54
N ALA A 132 16.95 2.40 14.52
CA ALA A 132 16.91 3.68 13.83
C ALA A 132 15.47 4.19 13.69
N PRO A 133 15.27 5.52 13.59
CA PRO A 133 13.94 6.10 13.37
C PRO A 133 13.53 5.99 11.89
N LEU A 134 13.75 4.85 11.25
CA LEU A 134 13.51 4.61 9.84
C LEU A 134 12.60 3.40 9.64
N ALA A 135 11.69 3.49 8.69
CA ALA A 135 10.85 2.39 8.25
C ALA A 135 10.68 2.39 6.73
N PHE A 136 10.42 1.22 6.18
CA PHE A 136 10.18 1.02 4.76
C PHE A 136 8.93 0.18 4.57
N HIS A 137 8.22 0.37 3.46
CA HIS A 137 7.15 -0.54 3.09
C HIS A 137 7.20 -0.89 1.60
N PHE A 138 6.60 -2.04 1.31
CA PHE A 138 6.25 -2.47 -0.02
C PHE A 138 4.84 -3.05 0.02
N ASP A 139 3.95 -2.59 -0.86
CA ASP A 139 2.62 -3.15 -1.01
C ASP A 139 2.20 -3.36 -2.45
N TRP A 140 1.34 -4.36 -2.62
CA TRP A 140 0.47 -4.47 -3.76
C TRP A 140 -0.77 -3.61 -3.50
N LYS A 141 -1.08 -2.70 -4.41
CA LYS A 141 -2.13 -1.70 -4.24
C LYS A 141 -2.79 -1.41 -5.59
N PRO A 142 -3.68 -2.29 -6.06
CA PRO A 142 -4.30 -2.13 -7.38
C PRO A 142 -5.12 -0.84 -7.47
N TRP A 143 -5.34 -0.35 -8.69
CA TRP A 143 -6.18 0.82 -8.96
C TRP A 143 -7.56 0.36 -9.41
N TRP A 144 -8.55 0.43 -8.52
CA TRP A 144 -9.95 0.21 -8.88
C TRP A 144 -10.63 1.54 -9.15
N ASN A 145 -10.69 1.90 -10.43
CA ASN A 145 -11.31 3.11 -10.91
C ASN A 145 -12.85 3.01 -10.87
N LEU A 146 -13.51 4.07 -10.43
CA LEU A 146 -14.98 4.13 -10.28
C LEU A 146 -15.63 5.17 -11.20
N THR A 147 -14.85 6.00 -11.90
CA THR A 147 -15.31 7.06 -12.81
C THR A 147 -14.95 6.72 -14.26
N HIS A 148 -15.63 7.30 -15.26
CA HIS A 148 -15.28 7.14 -16.68
C HIS A 148 -15.16 5.66 -17.12
N ASN A 149 -16.17 4.86 -16.75
CA ASN A 149 -16.19 3.39 -16.81
C ASN A 149 -15.28 2.73 -15.76
N SER A 150 -15.89 1.88 -14.93
CA SER A 150 -15.14 1.19 -13.89
C SER A 150 -14.15 0.21 -14.51
N SER A 151 -12.90 0.29 -14.07
CA SER A 151 -11.81 -0.59 -14.45
C SER A 151 -11.00 -0.99 -13.22
N PHE A 152 -10.33 -2.14 -13.31
CA PHE A 152 -9.48 -2.66 -12.25
C PHE A 152 -8.10 -2.94 -12.83
N GLU A 153 -7.13 -2.11 -12.45
CA GLU A 153 -5.72 -2.32 -12.77
C GLU A 153 -5.03 -3.07 -11.62
N PRO A 154 -4.74 -4.36 -11.76
CA PRO A 154 -4.03 -5.13 -10.74
C PRO A 154 -2.55 -4.75 -10.62
N SER A 155 -1.90 -4.27 -11.68
CA SER A 155 -0.45 -4.14 -11.76
C SER A 155 0.08 -2.84 -11.14
N ARG A 156 -0.35 -2.51 -9.92
CA ARG A 156 0.12 -1.32 -9.18
C ARG A 156 0.70 -1.69 -7.81
N PHE A 157 1.82 -1.08 -7.48
CA PHE A 157 2.59 -1.36 -6.26
C PHE A 157 3.14 -0.08 -5.67
N THR A 158 3.28 -0.03 -4.35
CA THR A 158 3.86 1.12 -3.65
C THR A 158 5.12 0.73 -2.90
N LEU A 159 6.13 1.58 -2.99
CA LEU A 159 7.32 1.58 -2.13
C LEU A 159 7.26 2.82 -1.26
N GLY A 160 7.74 2.74 -0.02
CA GLY A 160 7.91 3.97 0.74
C GLY A 160 8.98 3.93 1.79
N PHE A 161 9.52 5.12 2.05
CA PHE A 161 10.65 5.39 2.92
C PHE A 161 10.19 6.41 3.95
N LYS A 162 10.30 6.07 5.23
CA LYS A 162 9.64 6.82 6.31
C LYS A 162 10.61 7.09 7.45
N PHE A 163 10.49 8.28 8.02
CA PHE A 163 11.04 8.64 9.31
C PHE A 163 9.97 8.46 10.40
N THR A 164 10.27 7.67 11.43
CA THR A 164 9.32 7.34 12.50
C THR A 164 9.47 8.30 13.67
N LEU A 165 8.37 8.92 14.08
CA LEU A 165 8.27 9.80 15.23
C LEU A 165 7.86 9.01 16.48
N LYS A 166 8.50 9.30 17.61
CA LYS A 166 8.16 8.70 18.91
C LYS A 166 6.83 9.24 19.42
#